data_AF-A0A6G1BBS2-F1
#
_entry.id   AF-A0A6G1BBS2-F1
#
_cell.length_a   1.000
_cell.length_b   1.000
_cell.length_c   1.000
_cell.angle_alpha   90.00
_cell.angle_beta   90.00
_cell.angle_gamma   90.00
#
_symmetry.space_group_name_H-M   'P 1'
#
loop_
_entity.id
_entity.type
_entity.pdbx_description
1 polymer ?
#
loop_
_entity_poly.entity_id
_entity_poly.type
_entity_poly.pdbx_seq_one_letter_code
_entity_poly.pdbx_strand_id
1 'polypeptide(L)'
;IRTIIIKLIAGLEKSLEDIKETMAKNNMEHKNRHDELKNTINETHNKLEMSNAQIGEAKRRISDLEDTIIEKEKTEKKRDKLKQEHERRVREPGDTVKRNNIHIIGIPEEEERGKGAEGVLVQIIAEKFPKLGKEVNVEIQEAQRTPLRHNLNLSSA
;
A
#
# COMPACT_ATOMS: atom_id res chain seq x y z
N ILE A 1 -94.65 9.88 32.68
CA ILE A 1 -93.55 9.06 33.24
C ILE A 1 -93.18 7.90 32.31
N ARG A 2 -94.08 6.97 31.98
CA ARG A 2 -93.82 5.80 31.10
C ARG A 2 -93.15 6.12 29.75
N THR A 3 -93.65 7.13 29.02
CA THR A 3 -93.10 7.50 27.70
C THR A 3 -91.68 8.05 27.76
N ILE A 4 -91.32 8.73 28.85
CA ILE A 4 -89.98 9.29 29.07
C ILE A 4 -88.98 8.14 29.31
N ILE A 5 -89.36 7.15 30.11
CA ILE A 5 -88.55 5.96 30.42
C ILE A 5 -88.25 5.16 29.14
N ILE A 6 -89.25 4.93 28.28
CA ILE A 6 -89.07 4.18 27.02
C ILE A 6 -88.06 4.87 26.10
N LYS A 7 -88.14 6.20 25.96
CA LYS A 7 -87.19 6.97 25.14
C LYS A 7 -85.76 6.91 25.67
N LEU A 8 -85.59 6.95 27.00
CA LEU A 8 -84.28 6.83 27.63
C LEU A 8 -83.66 5.43 27.41
N ILE A 9 -84.45 4.36 27.58
CA ILE A 9 -83.99 2.99 27.33
C ILE A 9 -83.54 2.81 25.88
N ALA A 10 -84.36 3.25 24.92
CA ALA A 10 -84.00 3.16 23.49
C ALA A 10 -82.73 3.97 23.15
N GLY A 11 -82.52 5.12 23.80
CA GLY A 11 -81.29 5.90 23.66
C GLY A 11 -80.06 5.18 24.20
N LEU A 12 -80.18 4.52 25.36
CA LEU A 12 -79.11 3.71 25.95
C LEU A 12 -78.79 2.47 25.11
N GLU A 13 -79.81 1.76 24.61
CA GLU A 13 -79.63 0.61 23.73
C GLU A 13 -78.88 0.98 22.46
N LYS A 14 -79.25 2.10 21.81
CA LYS A 14 -78.53 2.62 20.64
C LYS A 14 -77.07 2.96 20.97
N SER A 15 -76.84 3.69 22.07
CA SER A 15 -75.48 4.02 22.50
C SER A 15 -74.64 2.79 22.79
N LEU A 16 -75.24 1.73 23.36
CA LEU A 16 -74.55 0.48 23.68
C LEU A 16 -74.19 -0.30 22.41
N GLU A 17 -75.04 -0.26 21.38
CA GLU A 17 -74.76 -0.87 20.08
C GLU A 17 -73.64 -0.14 19.34
N ASP A 18 -73.67 1.20 19.31
CA ASP A 18 -72.61 2.03 18.72
C ASP A 18 -71.24 1.76 19.38
N ILE A 19 -71.23 1.60 20.72
CA ILE A 19 -70.03 1.25 21.49
C ILE A 19 -69.53 -0.16 21.13
N LYS A 20 -70.41 -1.15 21.02
CA LYS A 20 -70.03 -2.52 20.61
C LYS A 20 -69.41 -2.55 19.22
N GLU A 21 -70.01 -1.87 18.25
CA GLU A 21 -69.50 -1.82 16.88
C GLU A 21 -68.12 -1.15 16.83
N THR A 22 -67.97 -0.02 17.55
CA THR A 22 -66.69 0.68 17.66
C THR A 22 -65.61 -0.18 18.31
N MET A 23 -65.94 -0.90 19.40
CA MET A 23 -65.00 -1.83 20.05
C MET A 23 -64.61 -2.99 19.14
N ALA A 24 -65.56 -3.57 18.41
CA ALA A 24 -65.29 -4.65 17.48
C ALA A 24 -64.33 -4.20 16.36
N LYS A 25 -64.58 -3.01 15.79
CA LYS A 25 -63.71 -2.41 14.77
C LYS A 25 -62.30 -2.16 15.30
N ASN A 26 -62.18 -1.53 16.48
CA ASN A 26 -60.88 -1.26 17.09
C ASN A 26 -60.12 -2.56 17.39
N ASN A 27 -60.79 -3.58 17.91
CA ASN A 27 -60.17 -4.89 18.19
C ASN A 27 -59.63 -5.58 16.93
N MET A 28 -60.37 -5.51 15.82
CA MET A 28 -59.89 -6.03 14.53
C MET A 28 -58.66 -5.24 14.05
N GLU A 29 -58.67 -3.92 14.16
CA GLU A 29 -57.53 -3.09 13.76
C GLU A 29 -56.29 -3.35 14.62
N HIS A 30 -56.45 -3.46 15.94
CA HIS A 30 -55.37 -3.82 16.85
C HIS A 30 -54.78 -5.19 16.55
N LYS A 31 -55.61 -6.18 16.20
CA LYS A 31 -55.16 -7.50 15.81
C LYS A 31 -54.33 -7.47 14.53
N ASN A 32 -54.79 -6.76 13.50
CA ASN A 32 -54.05 -6.63 12.25
C ASN A 32 -52.69 -5.95 12.48
N ARG A 33 -52.65 -4.85 13.23
CA ARG A 33 -51.40 -4.17 13.59
C ARG A 33 -50.45 -5.08 14.38
N HIS A 34 -51.00 -5.90 15.29
CA HIS A 34 -50.20 -6.86 16.04
C HIS A 34 -49.54 -7.90 15.13
N ASP A 35 -50.28 -8.44 14.15
CA ASP A 35 -49.76 -9.43 13.20
C ASP A 35 -48.69 -8.82 12.28
N GLU A 36 -48.87 -7.57 11.83
CA GLU A 36 -47.87 -6.82 11.07
C GLU A 36 -46.58 -6.58 11.87
N LEU A 37 -46.71 -6.16 13.13
CA LEU A 37 -45.56 -5.97 14.03
C LEU A 37 -44.82 -7.28 14.26
N LYS A 38 -45.54 -8.38 14.47
CA LYS A 38 -44.95 -9.71 14.66
C LYS A 38 -44.14 -10.14 13.43
N ASN A 39 -44.67 -9.95 12.23
CA ASN A 39 -43.95 -10.25 10.99
C ASN A 39 -42.68 -9.40 10.86
N THR A 40 -42.78 -8.10 11.14
CA THR A 40 -41.64 -7.18 11.10
C THR A 40 -40.54 -7.56 12.10
N ILE A 41 -40.93 -7.99 13.31
CA ILE A 41 -39.97 -8.49 14.33
C ILE A 41 -39.24 -9.73 13.82
N ASN A 42 -39.94 -10.68 13.21
CA ASN A 42 -39.30 -11.89 12.67
C ASN A 42 -38.33 -11.56 11.52
N GLU A 43 -38.72 -10.67 10.61
CA GLU A 43 -37.84 -10.25 9.52
C GLU A 43 -36.57 -9.55 10.02
N THR A 44 -36.71 -8.66 11.01
CA THR A 44 -35.57 -7.96 11.62
C THR A 44 -34.67 -8.93 12.37
N HIS A 45 -35.23 -9.91 13.09
CA HIS A 45 -34.47 -10.95 13.76
C HIS A 45 -33.62 -11.77 12.78
N ASN A 46 -34.21 -12.25 11.68
CA ASN A 46 -33.48 -13.01 10.66
C ASN A 46 -32.33 -12.20 10.04
N LYS A 47 -32.56 -10.91 9.76
CA LYS A 47 -31.52 -10.01 9.24
C LYS A 47 -30.37 -9.83 10.24
N LEU A 48 -30.68 -9.75 11.54
CA LEU A 48 -29.66 -9.67 12.60
C LEU A 48 -28.83 -10.97 12.69
N GLU A 49 -29.46 -12.13 12.58
CA GLU A 49 -28.74 -13.41 12.57
C GLU A 49 -27.79 -13.51 11.37
N MET A 50 -28.26 -13.14 10.17
CA MET A 50 -27.41 -13.09 8.96
C MET A 50 -26.22 -12.14 9.14
N SER A 51 -26.47 -10.94 9.68
CA SER A 51 -25.41 -9.96 9.95
C SER A 51 -24.39 -10.48 10.96
N ASN A 52 -24.83 -11.14 12.02
CA ASN A 52 -23.95 -11.75 13.03
C ASN A 52 -23.05 -12.83 12.43
N ALA A 53 -23.58 -13.67 11.54
CA ALA A 53 -22.80 -14.68 10.84
C ALA A 53 -21.70 -14.04 9.96
N GLN A 54 -22.05 -13.00 9.20
CA GLN A 54 -21.10 -12.24 8.38
C GLN A 54 -20.01 -11.58 9.22
N ILE A 55 -20.36 -10.98 10.36
CA ILE A 55 -19.40 -10.40 11.31
C ILE A 55 -18.46 -11.48 11.86
N GLY A 56 -18.99 -12.66 12.20
CA GLY A 56 -18.17 -13.79 12.67
C GLY A 56 -17.20 -14.31 11.63
N GLU A 57 -17.59 -14.33 10.36
CA GLU A 57 -16.68 -14.65 9.24
C GLU A 57 -15.62 -13.56 9.05
N ALA A 58 -16.02 -12.29 9.05
CA ALA A 58 -15.09 -11.18 8.90
C ALA A 58 -14.03 -11.16 10.02
N LYS A 59 -14.41 -11.43 11.27
CA LYS A 59 -13.48 -11.54 12.40
C LYS A 59 -12.43 -12.64 12.20
N ARG A 60 -12.84 -13.81 11.72
CA ARG A 60 -11.90 -14.92 11.42
C ARG A 60 -10.91 -14.52 10.34
N ARG A 61 -11.40 -13.94 9.24
CA ARG A 61 -10.55 -13.44 8.14
C ARG A 61 -9.55 -12.38 8.60
N ILE A 62 -9.95 -11.50 9.52
CA ILE A 62 -9.04 -10.49 10.09
C ILE A 62 -7.93 -11.19 10.89
N SER A 63 -8.27 -12.17 11.74
CA SER A 63 -7.28 -12.94 12.50
C SER A 63 -6.25 -13.63 11.60
N ASP A 64 -6.70 -14.28 10.52
CA ASP A 64 -5.81 -14.96 9.57
C ASP A 64 -4.87 -13.97 8.85
N LEU A 65 -5.37 -12.76 8.57
CA LEU A 65 -4.57 -11.68 7.97
C LEU A 65 -3.54 -11.12 8.95
N GLU A 66 -3.88 -10.96 10.23
CA GLU A 66 -2.95 -10.50 11.27
C GLU A 66 -1.73 -11.43 11.37
N ASP A 67 -1.95 -12.75 11.43
CA ASP A 67 -0.87 -13.74 11.44
C ASP A 67 -0.01 -13.67 10.18
N THR A 68 -0.65 -13.51 9.02
CA THR A 68 0.04 -13.38 7.73
C THR A 68 0.92 -12.13 7.68
N ILE A 69 0.46 -11.01 8.25
CA ILE A 69 1.21 -9.75 8.30
C ILE A 69 2.46 -9.93 9.16
N ILE A 70 2.34 -10.55 10.34
CA ILE A 70 3.47 -10.79 11.25
C ILE A 70 4.57 -11.61 10.56
N GLU A 71 4.21 -12.69 9.84
CA GLU A 71 5.20 -13.50 9.13
C GLU A 71 5.83 -12.78 7.93
N LYS A 72 5.08 -11.92 7.24
CA LYS A 72 5.62 -11.06 6.18
C LYS A 72 6.64 -10.06 6.72
N GLU A 73 6.34 -9.38 7.82
CA GLU A 73 7.27 -8.44 8.46
C GLU A 73 8.58 -9.12 8.87
N LYS A 74 8.49 -10.33 9.44
CA LYS A 74 9.67 -11.12 9.81
C LYS A 74 10.52 -11.49 8.60
N THR A 75 9.87 -11.85 7.49
CA THR A 75 10.54 -12.18 6.23
C THR A 75 11.19 -10.95 5.61
N GLU A 76 10.51 -9.82 5.63
CA GLU A 76 11.02 -8.55 5.12
C GLU A 76 12.24 -8.06 5.91
N LYS A 77 12.20 -8.12 7.25
CA LYS A 77 13.36 -7.81 8.11
C LYS A 77 14.58 -8.67 7.79
N LYS A 78 14.40 -9.94 7.41
CA LYS A 78 15.50 -10.81 6.98
C LYS A 78 16.04 -10.37 5.62
N ARG A 79 15.16 -10.06 4.66
CA ARG A 79 15.52 -9.57 3.34
C ARG A 79 16.31 -8.26 3.42
N ASP A 80 15.92 -7.34 4.29
CA ASP A 80 16.62 -6.07 4.48
C ASP A 80 18.03 -6.25 5.05
N LYS A 81 18.19 -7.16 6.02
CA LYS A 81 19.52 -7.53 6.53
C LYS A 81 20.41 -8.11 5.44
N LEU A 82 19.88 -9.02 4.63
CA LEU A 82 20.61 -9.59 3.50
C LEU A 82 20.98 -8.51 2.48
N LYS A 83 20.06 -7.60 2.15
CA LYS A 83 20.33 -6.49 1.23
C LYS A 83 21.47 -5.59 1.74
N GLN A 84 21.46 -5.22 3.01
CA GLN A 84 22.54 -4.43 3.62
C GLN A 84 23.88 -5.17 3.58
N GLU A 85 23.86 -6.47 3.85
CA GLU A 85 25.06 -7.30 3.78
C GLU A 85 25.61 -7.39 2.35
N HIS A 86 24.75 -7.62 1.37
CA HIS A 86 25.14 -7.63 -0.04
C HIS A 86 25.69 -6.28 -0.50
N GLU A 87 25.08 -5.18 -0.07
CA GLU A 87 25.57 -3.83 -0.38
C GLU A 87 26.99 -3.62 0.16
N ARG A 88 27.24 -3.99 1.43
CA ARG A 88 28.59 -3.91 2.01
C ARG A 88 29.59 -4.80 1.28
N ARG A 89 29.21 -6.05 1.00
CA ARG A 89 30.04 -7.03 0.27
C ARG A 89 30.40 -6.57 -1.15
N VAL A 90 29.60 -5.72 -1.79
CA VAL A 90 29.90 -5.13 -3.10
C VAL A 90 30.72 -3.85 -2.97
N ARG A 91 30.40 -3.00 -1.99
CA ARG A 91 31.07 -1.71 -1.76
C ARG A 91 32.53 -1.89 -1.37
N GLU A 92 32.83 -2.78 -0.42
CA GLU A 92 34.18 -2.95 0.13
C GLU A 92 35.22 -3.38 -0.94
N PRO A 93 34.97 -4.41 -1.79
CA PRO A 93 35.89 -4.71 -2.89
C PRO A 93 35.91 -3.60 -3.95
N GLY A 94 34.77 -2.96 -4.22
CA GLY A 94 34.68 -1.86 -5.19
C GLY A 94 35.59 -0.67 -4.83
N ASP A 95 35.63 -0.29 -3.55
CA ASP A 95 36.51 0.75 -3.04
C ASP A 95 37.98 0.31 -3.06
N THR A 96 38.23 -0.97 -2.77
CA THR A 96 39.58 -1.55 -2.82
C THR A 96 40.14 -1.53 -4.25
N VAL A 97 39.36 -1.94 -5.25
CA VAL A 97 39.76 -1.94 -6.67
C VAL A 97 40.01 -0.52 -7.17
N LYS A 98 39.26 0.47 -6.68
CA LYS A 98 39.40 1.87 -7.10
C LYS A 98 40.42 2.67 -6.30
N ARG A 99 41.02 2.09 -5.25
CA ARG A 99 41.90 2.78 -4.29
C ARG A 99 43.08 3.51 -4.96
N ASN A 100 43.64 2.94 -6.02
CA ASN A 100 44.79 3.51 -6.75
C ASN A 100 44.38 4.31 -7.99
N ASN A 101 43.07 4.44 -8.27
CA ASN A 101 42.58 5.12 -9.47
C ASN A 101 42.49 6.63 -9.22
N ILE A 102 42.97 7.43 -10.17
CA ILE A 102 42.89 8.89 -10.15
C ILE A 102 41.95 9.36 -11.25
N HIS A 103 41.05 10.30 -10.94
CA HIS A 103 40.15 10.90 -11.92
C HIS A 103 40.60 12.32 -12.26
N ILE A 104 40.91 12.57 -13.53
CA ILE A 104 41.39 13.86 -14.02
C ILE A 104 40.28 14.47 -14.89
N ILE A 105 39.83 15.67 -14.53
CA ILE A 105 38.70 16.36 -15.17
C ILE A 105 39.21 17.61 -15.89
N GLY A 106 38.52 18.02 -16.95
CA GLY A 106 38.82 19.26 -17.69
C GLY A 106 39.85 19.10 -18.80
N ILE A 107 40.21 17.87 -19.16
CA ILE A 107 41.11 17.56 -20.28
C ILE A 107 40.30 17.57 -21.60
N PRO A 108 40.62 18.45 -22.57
CA PRO A 108 40.02 18.40 -23.91
C PRO A 108 40.21 17.04 -24.58
N GLU A 109 39.25 16.56 -25.36
CA GLU A 109 39.32 15.22 -25.97
C GLU A 109 40.46 15.12 -26.99
N GLU A 110 40.76 16.23 -27.65
CA GLU A 110 41.76 16.38 -28.69
C GLU A 110 43.17 16.23 -28.15
N GLU A 111 43.39 16.52 -26.86
CA GLU A 111 44.67 16.29 -26.20
C GLU A 111 45.05 14.81 -26.18
N GLU A 112 44.08 13.90 -26.17
CA GLU A 112 44.40 12.46 -26.21
C GLU A 112 44.74 11.98 -27.64
N ARG A 113 44.49 12.80 -28.67
CA ARG A 113 44.70 12.40 -30.08
C ARG A 113 46.19 12.20 -30.38
N GLY A 114 46.55 10.96 -30.69
CA GLY A 114 47.92 10.58 -31.11
C GLY A 114 48.84 10.12 -29.97
N LYS A 115 48.69 10.67 -28.75
CA LYS A 115 49.47 10.26 -27.57
C LYS A 115 48.69 9.41 -26.55
N GLY A 116 47.37 9.30 -26.71
CA GLY A 116 46.49 8.54 -25.81
C GLY A 116 46.35 9.17 -24.42
N ALA A 117 45.49 8.58 -23.59
CA ALA A 117 45.26 9.06 -22.21
C ALA A 117 46.51 8.94 -21.32
N GLU A 118 47.33 7.90 -21.52
CA GLU A 118 48.60 7.73 -20.81
C GLU A 118 49.60 8.83 -21.15
N GLY A 119 49.74 9.17 -22.45
CA GLY A 119 50.64 10.24 -22.89
C GLY A 119 50.24 11.62 -22.33
N VAL A 120 48.93 11.89 -22.23
CA VAL A 120 48.44 13.10 -21.56
C VAL A 120 48.81 13.10 -20.07
N LEU A 121 48.67 11.97 -19.37
CA LEU A 121 49.03 11.86 -17.96
C LEU A 121 50.53 12.11 -17.72
N VAL A 122 51.39 11.52 -18.54
CA VAL A 122 52.85 11.75 -18.47
C VAL A 122 53.20 13.23 -18.66
N GLN A 123 52.56 13.90 -19.62
CA GLN A 123 52.75 15.34 -19.82
C GLN A 123 52.30 16.16 -18.61
N ILE A 124 51.13 15.86 -18.03
CA ILE A 124 50.62 16.55 -16.84
C ILE A 124 51.60 16.39 -15.66
N ILE A 125 52.13 15.19 -15.43
CA ILE A 125 53.09 14.93 -14.36
C ILE A 125 54.37 15.74 -14.60
N ALA A 126 54.90 15.74 -15.83
CA ALA A 126 56.13 16.47 -16.17
C ALA A 126 55.96 18.00 -15.99
N GLU A 127 54.81 18.55 -16.39
CA GLU A 127 54.55 19.99 -16.34
C GLU A 127 54.18 20.48 -14.94
N LYS A 128 53.36 19.73 -14.19
CA LYS A 128 52.81 20.16 -12.89
C LYS A 128 53.58 19.60 -11.70
N PHE A 129 54.19 18.43 -11.84
CA PHE A 129 54.87 17.70 -10.76
C PHE A 129 56.26 17.17 -11.20
N PRO A 130 57.18 18.06 -11.63
CA PRO A 130 58.45 17.66 -12.25
C PRO A 130 59.36 16.82 -11.34
N LYS A 131 59.20 16.92 -10.02
CA LYS A 131 59.90 16.06 -9.05
C LYS A 131 59.37 14.63 -9.06
N LEU A 132 58.05 14.47 -9.18
CA LEU A 132 57.40 13.16 -9.19
C LEU A 132 57.83 12.35 -10.41
N GLY A 133 57.89 12.96 -11.61
CA GLY A 133 58.30 12.27 -12.83
C GLY A 133 59.80 11.96 -12.94
N LYS A 134 60.66 12.54 -12.08
CA LYS A 134 62.12 12.35 -12.12
C LYS A 134 62.65 11.49 -10.98
N GLU A 135 62.05 11.59 -9.79
CA GLU A 135 62.55 10.97 -8.56
C GLU A 135 61.71 9.75 -8.14
N VAL A 136 60.49 9.62 -8.65
CA VAL A 136 59.57 8.52 -8.35
C VAL A 136 59.21 7.80 -9.64
N ASN A 137 59.50 6.50 -9.73
CA ASN A 137 59.08 5.68 -10.86
C ASN A 137 57.56 5.45 -10.77
N VAL A 138 56.77 6.32 -11.39
CA VAL A 138 55.30 6.19 -11.47
C VAL A 138 54.97 5.16 -12.54
N GLU A 139 54.42 4.01 -12.13
CA GLU A 139 53.92 2.98 -13.03
C GLU A 139 52.42 3.19 -13.29
N ILE A 140 52.04 3.31 -14.56
CA ILE A 140 50.65 3.46 -14.98
C ILE A 140 50.18 2.08 -15.46
N GLN A 141 49.21 1.49 -14.76
CA GLN A 141 48.66 0.19 -15.16
C GLN A 141 47.68 0.32 -16.34
N GLU A 142 46.80 1.34 -16.30
CA GLU A 142 45.82 1.62 -17.33
C GLU A 142 45.42 3.10 -17.26
N ALA A 143 45.23 3.73 -18.42
CA ALA A 143 44.70 5.09 -18.52
C ALA A 143 43.65 5.14 -19.63
N GLN A 144 42.45 5.63 -19.31
CA GLN A 144 41.34 5.65 -20.25
C GLN A 144 40.35 6.78 -19.98
N ARG A 145 39.72 7.28 -21.05
CA ARG A 145 38.60 8.21 -20.98
C ARG A 145 37.37 7.51 -20.41
N THR A 146 36.65 8.17 -19.50
CA THR A 146 35.36 7.68 -18.97
C THR A 146 34.22 8.60 -19.41
N PRO A 147 33.08 8.08 -19.89
CA PRO A 147 32.80 6.67 -20.14
C PRO A 147 33.57 6.15 -21.37
N LEU A 148 33.85 4.84 -21.38
CA LEU A 148 34.46 4.19 -22.53
C LEU A 148 33.56 4.38 -23.76
N ARG A 149 34.11 4.91 -24.85
CA ARG A 149 33.38 5.01 -26.11
C ARG A 149 33.05 3.61 -26.59
N HIS A 150 31.77 3.25 -26.57
CA HIS A 150 31.28 2.09 -27.29
C HIS A 150 31.18 2.50 -28.76
N ASN A 151 32.06 1.98 -29.60
CA ASN A 151 31.98 2.19 -31.05
C ASN A 151 30.72 1.46 -31.58
N LEU A 152 29.61 2.20 -31.77
CA LEU A 152 28.41 1.73 -32.46
C LEU A 152 28.58 1.77 -33.99
N ASN A 153 29.72 1.30 -34.51
CA ASN A 153 29.91 1.14 -35.95
C ASN A 153 29.86 -0.36 -36.30
N LEU A 154 28.68 -0.97 -36.15
CA LEU A 154 28.31 -2.08 -37.00
C LEU A 154 28.07 -1.50 -38.39
N SER A 155 29.13 -1.46 -39.19
CA SER A 155 29.03 -1.24 -40.63
C SER A 155 28.15 -2.34 -41.21
N SER A 156 26.89 -2.04 -41.48
CA SER A 156 26.06 -2.83 -42.39
C SER A 156 26.66 -2.68 -43.79
N ALA A 157 27.41 -3.70 -44.22
CA ALA A 157 27.71 -3.94 -45.62
C ALA A 157 26.57 -4.75 -46.24
#